data_AF-A0A177HZE2-F1
#
_entry.id   AF-A0A177HZE2-F1
#
_cell.length_a   1.000
_cell.length_b   1.000
_cell.length_c   1.000
_cell.angle_alpha   90.00
_cell.angle_beta   90.00
_cell.angle_gamma   90.00
#
_symmetry.space_group_name_H-M   'P 1'
#
loop_
_entity.id
_entity.type
_entity.pdbx_description
1 polymer ?
#
loop_
_entity_poly.entity_id
_entity_poly.type
_entity_poly.pdbx_seq_one_letter_code
_entity_poly.pdbx_strand_id
1 'polypeptide(L)'
;MTSAERPSVSPRTERALRDAMERLFAGRPARTDGKLTKNNLWREAGVSRATMNRATNVLADWDNRIGHSPAHAQDRKQAETITALRQHLRQAQTDRDRLQDQVDAAATVIAALYAENAALREQISSQSATVVSLTPRR
;
A
#
# COMPACT_ATOMS: atom_id res chain seq x y z
N MET A 1 -45.94 -9.72 22.55
CA MET A 1 -46.36 -8.31 22.37
C MET A 1 -45.24 -7.61 21.60
N THR A 2 -45.43 -7.41 20.30
CA THR A 2 -44.43 -6.86 19.38
C THR A 2 -44.32 -5.35 19.57
N SER A 3 -43.23 -4.89 20.16
CA SER A 3 -42.90 -3.46 20.22
C SER A 3 -42.85 -2.90 18.81
N ALA A 4 -43.80 -2.04 18.48
CA ALA A 4 -43.81 -1.28 17.23
C ALA A 4 -42.58 -0.37 17.22
N GLU A 5 -41.54 -0.81 16.51
CA GLU A 5 -40.35 -0.03 16.20
C GLU A 5 -40.81 1.23 15.46
N ARG A 6 -40.77 2.39 16.14
CA ARG A 6 -41.21 3.65 15.52
C ARG A 6 -40.35 3.87 14.27
N PRO A 7 -40.96 4.04 13.08
CA PRO A 7 -40.19 4.28 11.88
C PRO A 7 -39.43 5.60 12.05
N SER A 8 -38.11 5.52 12.01
CA SER A 8 -37.18 6.65 12.22
C SER A 8 -37.26 7.71 11.11
N VAL A 9 -37.91 7.37 10.01
CA VAL A 9 -38.23 8.24 8.86
C VAL A 9 -39.63 7.94 8.33
N SER A 10 -40.18 8.82 7.49
CA SER A 10 -41.49 8.57 6.88
C SER A 10 -41.48 7.28 6.04
N PRO A 11 -42.60 6.53 5.95
CA PRO A 11 -42.69 5.31 5.15
C PRO A 11 -42.35 5.53 3.66
N ARG A 12 -42.68 6.72 3.14
CA ARG A 12 -42.32 7.13 1.77
C ARG A 12 -40.82 7.25 1.58
N THR A 13 -40.13 7.86 2.54
CA THR A 13 -38.67 8.00 2.54
C THR A 13 -37.99 6.64 2.66
N GLU A 14 -38.48 5.80 3.56
CA GLU A 14 -37.94 4.45 3.74
C GLU A 14 -38.06 3.64 2.44
N ARG A 15 -39.22 3.69 1.79
CA ARG A 15 -39.45 3.02 0.51
C ARG A 15 -38.53 3.55 -0.59
N ALA A 16 -38.37 4.86 -0.72
CA ALA A 16 -37.47 5.46 -1.70
C ALA A 16 -36.01 5.00 -1.52
N LEU A 17 -35.55 4.87 -0.27
CA LEU A 17 -34.23 4.35 0.04
C LEU A 17 -34.10 2.85 -0.27
N ARG A 18 -35.11 2.03 0.04
CA ARG A 18 -35.11 0.59 -0.29
C ARG A 18 -35.15 0.35 -1.81
N ASP A 19 -35.97 1.10 -2.55
CA ASP A 19 -36.04 0.99 -4.01
C ASP A 19 -34.70 1.41 -4.66
N ALA A 20 -34.06 2.46 -4.12
CA ALA A 20 -32.73 2.87 -4.56
C ALA A 20 -31.66 1.82 -4.26
N MET A 21 -31.74 1.18 -3.08
CA MET A 21 -30.88 0.07 -2.71
C MET A 21 -31.00 -1.08 -3.71
N GLU A 22 -32.22 -1.53 -4.04
CA GLU A 22 -32.41 -2.60 -5.01
C GLU A 22 -31.87 -2.25 -6.40
N ARG A 23 -32.08 -1.01 -6.87
CA ARG A 23 -31.51 -0.57 -8.15
C ARG A 23 -29.99 -0.62 -8.17
N LEU A 24 -29.34 -0.19 -7.09
CA LEU A 24 -27.89 -0.22 -6.96
C LEU A 24 -27.35 -1.65 -6.94
N PHE A 25 -27.97 -2.55 -6.15
CA PHE A 25 -27.58 -3.96 -6.11
C PHE A 25 -27.84 -4.70 -7.43
N ALA A 26 -28.90 -4.33 -8.16
CA ALA A 26 -29.21 -4.87 -9.48
C ALA A 26 -28.34 -4.29 -10.61
N GLY A 27 -27.43 -3.34 -10.31
CA GLY A 27 -26.59 -2.69 -11.32
C GLY A 27 -27.37 -1.80 -12.30
N ARG A 28 -28.55 -1.31 -11.91
CA ARG A 28 -29.43 -0.45 -12.72
C ARG A 28 -29.61 0.93 -12.07
N PRO A 29 -28.52 1.71 -11.87
CA PRO A 29 -28.63 3.05 -11.30
C PRO A 29 -29.39 3.98 -12.24
N ALA A 30 -30.23 4.87 -11.69
CA ALA A 30 -30.97 5.85 -12.46
C ALA A 30 -30.40 7.28 -12.30
N ARG A 31 -29.69 7.59 -11.20
CA ARG A 31 -29.21 8.94 -10.88
C ARG A 31 -27.72 9.01 -10.52
N THR A 32 -27.02 7.89 -10.49
CA THR A 32 -25.64 7.78 -9.97
C THR A 32 -24.75 6.90 -10.85
N ASP A 33 -23.46 6.84 -10.53
CA ASP A 33 -22.47 6.01 -11.24
C ASP A 33 -22.55 4.50 -10.90
N GLY A 34 -23.57 4.08 -10.14
CA GLY A 34 -23.83 2.67 -9.83
C GLY A 34 -22.95 2.04 -8.75
N LYS A 35 -21.98 2.77 -8.19
CA LYS A 35 -21.14 2.23 -7.12
C LYS A 35 -21.96 2.01 -5.85
N LEU A 36 -21.74 0.88 -5.17
CA LEU A 36 -22.38 0.52 -3.89
C LEU A 36 -21.80 1.34 -2.73
N THR A 37 -22.11 2.64 -2.71
CA THR A 37 -21.70 3.55 -1.64
C THR A 37 -22.90 4.20 -0.97
N LYS A 38 -22.79 4.50 0.34
CA LYS A 38 -23.82 5.26 1.07
C LYS A 38 -24.08 6.63 0.42
N ASN A 39 -23.08 7.21 -0.26
CA ASN A 39 -23.23 8.47 -0.98
C ASN A 39 -24.19 8.35 -2.16
N ASN A 40 -24.01 7.28 -2.95
CA ASN A 40 -24.90 7.02 -4.07
C ASN A 40 -26.30 6.61 -3.59
N LEU A 41 -26.43 5.92 -2.46
CA LEU A 41 -27.75 5.53 -1.93
C LEU A 41 -28.70 6.71 -1.73
N TRP A 42 -28.26 7.79 -1.04
CA TRP A 42 -29.15 8.93 -0.81
C TRP A 42 -29.41 9.76 -2.07
N ARG A 43 -28.43 9.87 -2.98
CA ARG A 43 -28.60 10.54 -4.28
C ARG A 43 -29.58 9.78 -5.18
N GLU A 44 -29.44 8.46 -5.23
CA GLU A 44 -30.28 7.56 -6.01
C GLU A 44 -31.73 7.56 -5.50
N ALA A 45 -31.91 7.62 -4.17
CA ALA A 45 -33.20 7.77 -3.51
C ALA A 45 -33.80 9.18 -3.60
N GLY A 46 -33.02 10.18 -4.00
CA GLY A 46 -33.46 11.58 -4.07
C GLY A 46 -33.73 12.19 -2.68
N VAL A 47 -33.03 11.75 -1.64
CA VAL A 47 -33.18 12.25 -0.27
C VAL A 47 -31.89 12.90 0.22
N SER A 48 -31.96 13.76 1.24
CA SER A 48 -30.75 14.33 1.83
C SER A 48 -29.96 13.29 2.64
N ARG A 49 -28.65 13.49 2.74
CA ARG A 49 -27.76 12.66 3.59
C ARG A 49 -28.26 12.57 5.04
N ALA A 50 -28.74 13.68 5.60
CA ALA A 50 -29.28 13.71 6.97
C ALA A 50 -30.52 12.82 7.11
N THR A 51 -31.39 12.80 6.10
CA THR A 51 -32.58 11.94 6.07
C THR A 51 -32.21 10.46 5.96
N MET A 52 -31.23 10.11 5.14
CA MET A 52 -30.69 8.74 5.08
C MET A 52 -30.09 8.31 6.42
N ASN A 53 -29.30 9.18 7.06
CA ASN A 53 -28.67 8.87 8.35
C ASN A 53 -29.70 8.61 9.47
N ARG A 54 -30.90 9.21 9.39
CA ARG A 54 -32.00 8.89 10.31
C ARG A 54 -32.64 7.53 10.03
N ALA A 55 -32.59 7.03 8.79
CA ALA A 55 -33.13 5.72 8.40
C ALA A 55 -32.19 4.57 8.83
N THR A 56 -31.95 4.45 10.13
CA THR A 56 -31.04 3.47 10.76
C THR A 56 -31.30 2.03 10.29
N ASN A 57 -32.57 1.64 10.17
CA ASN A 57 -32.95 0.27 9.82
C ASN A 57 -32.59 -0.06 8.36
N VAL A 58 -32.74 0.91 7.46
CA VAL A 58 -32.34 0.76 6.05
C VAL A 58 -30.81 0.74 5.93
N LEU A 59 -30.10 1.53 6.72
CA LEU A 59 -28.64 1.51 6.75
C LEU A 59 -28.06 0.21 7.33
N ALA A 60 -28.72 -0.37 8.34
CA ALA A 60 -28.35 -1.67 8.87
C ALA A 60 -28.52 -2.79 7.82
N ASP A 61 -29.63 -2.79 7.09
CA ASP A 61 -29.87 -3.73 5.99
C ASP A 61 -28.88 -3.54 4.83
N TRP A 62 -28.59 -2.29 4.47
CA TRP A 62 -27.56 -1.93 3.50
C TRP A 62 -26.19 -2.50 3.90
N ASP A 63 -25.75 -2.25 5.14
CA ASP A 63 -24.46 -2.70 5.65
C ASP A 63 -24.40 -4.24 5.68
N ASN A 64 -25.50 -4.91 6.04
CA ASN A 64 -25.62 -6.35 6.00
C ASN A 64 -25.45 -6.89 4.56
N ARG A 65 -26.19 -6.34 3.59
CA ARG A 65 -26.12 -6.77 2.18
C ARG A 65 -24.77 -6.47 1.53
N ILE A 66 -24.16 -5.33 1.85
CA ILE A 66 -22.80 -5.00 1.42
C ILE A 66 -21.80 -6.01 1.98
N GLY A 67 -21.90 -6.34 3.26
CA GLY A 67 -21.01 -7.32 3.90
C GLY A 67 -21.04 -8.70 3.26
N HIS A 68 -22.20 -9.11 2.73
CA HIS A 68 -22.42 -10.40 2.07
C HIS A 68 -22.29 -10.38 0.54
N SER A 69 -22.07 -9.21 -0.08
CA SER A 69 -21.94 -9.12 -1.53
C SER A 69 -20.59 -9.67 -2.01
N PRO A 70 -20.56 -10.55 -3.04
CA PRO A 70 -19.32 -11.07 -3.62
C PRO A 70 -18.35 -9.97 -4.09
N ALA A 71 -18.89 -8.84 -4.57
CA ALA A 71 -18.09 -7.69 -5.00
C ALA A 71 -17.26 -7.09 -3.83
N HIS A 72 -17.85 -6.96 -2.64
CA HIS A 72 -17.15 -6.43 -1.48
C HIS A 72 -16.13 -7.43 -0.89
N ALA A 73 -16.40 -8.73 -1.01
CA ALA A 73 -15.40 -9.75 -0.66
C ALA A 73 -14.20 -9.67 -1.61
N GLN A 74 -14.43 -9.45 -2.90
CA GLN A 74 -13.37 -9.27 -3.90
C GLN A 74 -12.57 -7.99 -3.66
N ASP A 75 -13.25 -6.85 -3.41
CA ASP A 75 -12.59 -5.58 -3.10
C ASP A 75 -11.68 -5.70 -1.86
N ARG A 76 -12.13 -6.40 -0.81
CA ARG A 76 -11.32 -6.67 0.39
C ARG A 76 -10.07 -7.49 0.06
N LYS A 77 -10.24 -8.60 -0.67
CA LYS A 77 -9.10 -9.43 -1.12
C LYS A 77 -8.11 -8.63 -1.97
N GLN A 78 -8.61 -7.77 -2.85
CA GLN A 78 -7.78 -6.88 -3.66
C GLN A 78 -7.02 -5.87 -2.79
N ALA A 79 -7.68 -5.25 -1.81
CA ALA A 79 -7.04 -4.32 -0.88
C ALA A 79 -5.95 -5.01 -0.03
N GLU A 80 -6.19 -6.23 0.45
CA GLU A 80 -5.21 -7.06 1.14
C GLU A 80 -4.02 -7.37 0.24
N THR A 81 -4.27 -7.76 -1.01
CA THR A 81 -3.22 -8.03 -2.01
C THR A 81 -2.38 -6.78 -2.29
N ILE A 82 -3.01 -5.62 -2.49
CA ILE A 82 -2.31 -4.35 -2.69
C ILE A 82 -1.44 -4.01 -1.48
N THR A 83 -1.93 -4.26 -0.27
CA THR A 83 -1.19 -4.01 0.97
C THR A 83 0.04 -4.92 1.07
N ALA A 84 -0.13 -6.21 0.81
CA ALA A 84 0.96 -7.18 0.78
C ALA A 84 2.00 -6.80 -0.30
N LEU A 85 1.57 -6.49 -1.52
CA LEU A 85 2.47 -6.09 -2.61
C LEU A 85 3.26 -4.82 -2.27
N ARG A 86 2.63 -3.82 -1.64
CA ARG A 86 3.32 -2.61 -1.17
C ARG A 86 4.35 -2.91 -0.09
N GLN A 87 4.06 -3.86 0.80
CA GLN A 87 5.02 -4.30 1.82
C GLN A 87 6.22 -5.00 1.18
N HIS A 88 5.99 -5.91 0.23
CA HIS A 88 7.06 -6.58 -0.52
C HIS A 88 7.93 -5.59 -1.30
N LEU A 89 7.32 -4.60 -1.95
CA LEU A 89 8.07 -3.57 -2.68
C LEU A 89 8.98 -2.76 -1.75
N ARG A 90 8.46 -2.36 -0.57
CA ARG A 90 9.27 -1.65 0.43
C ARG A 90 10.44 -2.52 0.93
N GLN A 91 10.20 -3.80 1.19
CA GLN A 91 11.26 -4.70 1.62
C GLN A 91 12.35 -4.84 0.55
N ALA A 92 11.95 -5.05 -0.71
CA ALA A 92 12.90 -5.17 -1.81
C ALA A 92 13.72 -3.89 -2.03
N GLN A 93 13.12 -2.71 -1.80
CA GLN A 93 13.84 -1.43 -1.86
C GLN A 93 14.89 -1.33 -0.74
N THR A 94 14.52 -1.64 0.50
CA THR A 94 15.47 -1.68 1.63
C THR A 94 16.62 -2.64 1.37
N ASP A 95 16.32 -3.84 0.84
CA ASP A 95 17.34 -4.84 0.54
C ASP A 95 18.29 -4.36 -0.57
N ARG A 96 17.76 -3.72 -1.60
CA ARG A 96 18.56 -3.10 -2.67
C ARG A 96 19.49 -2.02 -2.12
N ASP A 97 18.98 -1.12 -1.29
CA ASP A 97 19.77 -0.02 -0.73
C ASP A 97 20.90 -0.57 0.14
N ARG A 98 20.60 -1.57 0.98
CA ARG A 98 21.62 -2.27 1.78
C ARG A 98 22.69 -2.94 0.93
N LEU A 99 22.31 -3.61 -0.16
CA LEU A 99 23.26 -4.24 -1.07
C LEU A 99 24.12 -3.19 -1.79
N GLN A 100 23.54 -2.04 -2.14
CA GLN A 100 24.30 -0.94 -2.71
C GLN A 100 25.33 -0.39 -1.72
N ASP A 101 24.95 -0.17 -0.46
CA ASP A 101 25.87 0.27 0.59
C ASP A 101 27.04 -0.72 0.77
N GLN A 102 26.78 -2.03 0.66
CA GLN A 102 27.82 -3.06 0.71
C GLN A 102 28.77 -3.00 -0.47
N VAL A 103 28.23 -2.77 -1.68
CA VAL A 103 29.04 -2.61 -2.90
C VAL A 103 29.94 -1.37 -2.77
N ASP A 104 29.41 -0.25 -2.29
CA ASP A 104 30.16 1.01 -2.15
C ASP A 104 31.25 0.89 -1.08
N ALA A 105 30.95 0.23 0.04
CA ALA A 105 31.93 -0.07 1.09
C ALA A 105 33.05 -0.99 0.57
N ALA A 106 32.71 -2.05 -0.17
CA ALA A 106 33.69 -2.95 -0.77
C ALA A 106 34.57 -2.24 -1.79
N ALA A 107 34.00 -1.38 -2.64
CA ALA A 107 34.74 -0.57 -3.60
C ALA A 107 35.75 0.36 -2.89
N THR A 108 35.34 0.96 -1.77
CA THR A 108 36.22 1.82 -0.95
C THR A 108 37.41 1.03 -0.39
N VAL A 109 37.16 -0.16 0.17
CA VAL A 109 38.22 -1.04 0.70
C VAL A 109 39.17 -1.50 -0.41
N ILE A 110 38.65 -1.88 -1.58
CA ILE A 110 39.47 -2.27 -2.73
C ILE A 110 40.38 -1.11 -3.16
N ALA A 111 39.84 0.12 -3.24
CA ALA A 111 40.62 1.29 -3.60
C ALA A 111 41.75 1.57 -2.60
N ALA A 112 41.47 1.47 -1.29
CA ALA A 112 42.47 1.63 -0.24
C ALA A 112 43.58 0.58 -0.33
N LEU A 113 43.20 -0.70 -0.42
CA LEU A 113 44.15 -1.81 -0.56
C LEU A 113 44.98 -1.70 -1.83
N TYR A 114 44.39 -1.20 -2.93
CA TYR A 114 45.12 -0.98 -4.17
C TYR A 114 46.19 0.11 -4.01
N ALA A 115 45.85 1.23 -3.36
CA ALA A 115 46.79 2.31 -3.07
C ALA A 115 47.93 1.84 -2.15
N GLU A 116 47.60 1.10 -1.08
CA GLU A 116 48.60 0.52 -0.17
C GLU A 116 49.52 -0.45 -0.89
N ASN A 117 48.98 -1.36 -1.71
CA ASN A 117 49.79 -2.29 -2.50
C ASN A 117 50.72 -1.57 -3.48
N ALA A 118 50.26 -0.49 -4.12
CA ALA A 118 51.09 0.31 -5.01
C ALA A 118 52.26 0.95 -4.26
N ALA A 119 52.00 1.56 -3.09
CA ALA A 119 53.04 2.18 -2.26
C ALA A 119 54.07 1.15 -1.75
N LEU A 120 53.61 -0.03 -1.30
CA LEU A 120 54.52 -1.11 -0.86
C LEU A 120 55.40 -1.61 -2.00
N ARG A 121 54.87 -1.74 -3.22
CA ARG A 121 55.65 -2.13 -4.40
C ARG A 121 56.71 -1.10 -4.75
N GLU A 122 56.39 0.19 -4.66
CA GLU A 122 57.35 1.28 -4.87
C GLU A 122 58.48 1.25 -3.82
N GLN A 123 58.15 1.03 -2.54
CA GLN A 123 59.13 0.89 -1.46
C GLN A 123 60.08 -0.29 -1.68
N ILE A 124 59.58 -1.45 -2.11
CA ILE A 124 60.42 -2.63 -2.41
C ILE A 124 61.35 -2.33 -3.59
N SER A 125 60.84 -1.67 -4.63
CA SER A 125 61.64 -1.34 -5.82
C SER A 125 62.78 -0.36 -5.50
N SER A 126 62.52 0.64 -4.66
CA SER A 126 63.52 1.65 -4.23
C SER A 126 64.57 1.06 -3.28
N GLN A 127 64.18 0.17 -2.37
CA GLN A 127 65.14 -0.55 -1.51
C GLN A 127 66.05 -1.49 -2.33
N SER A 128 65.49 -2.17 -3.34
CA SER A 128 66.26 -3.07 -4.22
C SER A 128 67.24 -2.33 -5.14
N ALA A 129 66.98 -1.05 -5.46
CA ALA A 129 67.91 -0.20 -6.20
C ALA A 129 69.09 0.31 -5.33
N THR A 130 68.96 0.26 -4.00
CA THR A 130 69.98 0.69 -3.04
C THR A 130 70.85 -0.50 -2.63
N VAL A 131 71.52 -1.16 -3.58
CA VAL A 131 72.53 -2.17 -3.26
C VAL A 131 73.87 -1.48 -3.04
N VAL A 132 74.25 -1.33 -1.77
CA VAL A 132 75.57 -0.84 -1.38
C VAL A 132 76.60 -1.91 -1.73
N SER A 133 77.45 -1.65 -2.72
CA SER A 133 78.62 -2.47 -3.01
C SER A 133 79.58 -2.44 -1.82
N LEU A 134 79.70 -3.56 -1.12
CA LEU A 134 80.71 -3.76 -0.08
C LEU A 134 82.09 -3.83 -0.75
N THR A 135 82.78 -2.69 -0.81
CA THR A 135 84.16 -2.63 -1.28
C THR A 135 85.04 -3.45 -0.32
N PRO A 136 85.76 -4.49 -0.80
CA PRO A 136 86.58 -5.32 0.06
C PRO A 136 87.83 -4.55 0.49
N ARG A 137 88.03 -4.45 1.80
CA ARG A 137 89.18 -3.76 2.41
C ARG A 137 90.39 -4.71 2.40
N ARG A 138 91.43 -4.35 1.64
CA ARG A 138 92.77 -4.98 1.67
C ARG A 138 93.53 -4.59 2.93
#